data_AF-A0AAT9IBW2-F1
#
_entry.id   AF-A0AAT9IBW2-F1
#
_cell.length_a   1.000
_cell.length_b   1.000
_cell.length_c   1.000
_cell.angle_alpha   90.00
_cell.angle_beta   90.00
_cell.angle_gamma   90.00
#
_symmetry.space_group_name_H-M   'P 1'
#
loop_
_entity.id
_entity.type
_entity.pdbx_description
1 polymer ?
#
loop_
_entity_poly.entity_id
_entity_poly.type
_entity_poly.pdbx_seq_one_letter_code
_entity_poly.pdbx_strand_id
1 'polypeptide(L)'
;MKLFFTGLCLLSFMQTGGNPSLNISTVTEPPGAGMLSDNSRYEAPGGSMAKCMDQAWKVSWERFFLPGTQMFYDYLSSYEPGRGLDHLPKTEEVKKQFPNVYGYDTGMEDCMISAGVMLSMIVDQYSVTRNVKLRKNAFSVFKGIQLSASVEDAPGFLARCVCAEDRKSVYINSSRDQYTHAVHGLWKYYNSPLCTKEVKIEIGKVLSAFADRMTRNVTAANDYDFLRADGARDTRGISRMWHVGAHEAARLPMIYAAAWNTTGNKEYFESYRHYVKDAIDQSFDIAKNTTTYGLLQMQCSMELLGSLEQDTDLKVKIRQIEEKVSGLCAGRAENADDRARNLDLTMVGTDWRTGEGLKPKGEYRKVWYCIRESGEAALTQLMSEKTAYPESQQQLLTRAIKRLDYQKVSSNGIFYLQAAYWKARQTGIFTKSD
;
A
#
# COMPACT_ATOMS: atom_id res chain seq x y z
N MET A 1 54.99 41.27 7.89
CA MET A 1 53.72 41.82 8.43
C MET A 1 52.85 40.62 8.79
N LYS A 2 52.72 40.19 10.06
CA LYS A 2 51.87 40.75 11.14
C LYS A 2 50.42 40.96 10.63
N LEU A 3 49.33 40.47 11.22
CA LEU A 3 49.05 39.82 12.50
C LEU A 3 47.59 39.29 12.48
N PHE A 4 47.28 38.41 13.43
CA PHE A 4 45.97 37.88 13.86
C PHE A 4 44.86 38.92 14.13
N PHE A 5 43.59 38.48 14.15
CA PHE A 5 42.56 38.55 15.24
C PHE A 5 41.18 38.13 14.67
N THR A 6 40.68 36.90 14.93
CA THR A 6 39.62 36.50 15.89
C THR A 6 38.29 37.29 15.86
N GLY A 7 37.16 36.57 15.82
CA GLY A 7 35.85 37.12 16.17
C GLY A 7 34.66 36.18 15.91
N LEU A 8 34.30 35.39 16.93
CA LEU A 8 33.02 34.69 17.07
C LEU A 8 31.82 35.63 16.89
N CYS A 9 30.74 35.17 16.25
CA CYS A 9 29.39 35.46 16.71
C CYS A 9 28.38 34.41 16.21
N LEU A 10 27.77 33.71 17.18
CA LEU A 10 26.52 32.98 17.01
C LEU A 10 25.43 33.93 16.53
N LEU A 11 24.56 33.48 15.61
CA LEU A 11 23.15 33.85 15.69
C LEU A 11 22.26 32.78 15.05
N SER A 12 21.43 32.24 15.93
CA SER A 12 20.28 31.38 15.71
C SER A 12 19.27 32.02 14.77
N PHE A 13 18.69 31.24 13.87
CA PHE A 13 17.38 31.55 13.29
C PHE A 13 16.48 30.32 13.42
N MET A 14 15.82 30.24 14.58
CA MET A 14 14.50 29.65 14.72
C MET A 14 13.49 30.60 14.06
N GLN A 15 12.64 30.09 13.17
CA GLN A 15 11.38 30.76 12.82
C GLN A 15 10.22 29.86 13.19
N THR A 16 9.60 30.24 14.30
CA THR A 16 8.28 29.86 14.78
C THR A 16 7.22 30.73 14.11
N GLY A 17 6.19 30.11 13.55
CA GLY A 17 4.87 30.69 13.34
C GLY A 17 3.89 29.53 13.44
N GLY A 18 2.97 29.44 14.41
CA GLY A 18 2.12 30.50 14.94
C GLY A 18 0.70 30.16 14.47
N ASN A 19 0.09 29.15 15.09
CA ASN A 19 -1.26 28.67 14.77
C ASN A 19 -2.21 29.19 15.86
N PRO A 20 -3.22 30.01 15.57
CA PRO A 20 -4.12 30.52 16.59
C PRO A 20 -5.19 29.49 16.93
N SER A 21 -5.16 29.03 18.17
CA SER A 21 -6.25 28.43 18.91
C SER A 21 -7.43 29.39 19.01
N LEU A 22 -8.64 28.93 18.70
CA LEU A 22 -9.88 29.60 19.11
C LEU A 22 -10.66 28.71 20.08
N ASN A 23 -10.93 29.32 21.22
CA ASN A 23 -11.54 28.76 22.42
C ASN A 23 -13.07 28.93 22.36
N ILE A 24 -13.74 28.07 23.10
CA ILE A 24 -15.20 27.93 23.22
C ILE A 24 -15.78 29.04 24.11
N SER A 25 -16.92 29.63 23.73
CA SER A 25 -17.97 30.04 24.69
C SER A 25 -19.37 30.22 24.04
N THR A 26 -20.35 29.70 24.79
CA THR A 26 -21.83 29.79 24.81
C THR A 26 -22.44 31.15 24.40
N VAL A 27 -23.69 31.35 23.93
CA VAL A 27 -25.05 31.00 24.41
C VAL A 27 -26.03 31.33 23.23
N THR A 28 -27.08 30.57 22.87
CA THR A 28 -28.52 30.79 23.22
C THR A 28 -29.43 29.92 22.33
N GLU A 29 -30.40 29.22 22.91
CA GLU A 29 -31.54 28.58 22.22
C GLU A 29 -32.59 29.63 21.79
N PRO A 30 -33.38 29.37 20.74
CA PRO A 30 -34.84 29.30 20.94
C PRO A 30 -35.55 28.27 20.00
N PRO A 31 -36.90 28.20 19.98
CA PRO A 31 -37.71 27.09 20.47
C PRO A 31 -38.12 26.07 19.39
N GLY A 32 -38.44 24.86 19.82
CA GLY A 32 -38.87 23.77 18.96
C GLY A 32 -40.29 23.91 18.39
N ALA A 33 -40.50 23.28 17.23
CA ALA A 33 -41.59 22.33 16.96
C ALA A 33 -41.59 22.00 15.46
N GLY A 34 -41.53 20.70 15.14
CA GLY A 34 -41.74 20.21 13.77
C GLY A 34 -41.00 18.92 13.45
N MET A 35 -41.33 17.83 14.14
CA MET A 35 -40.97 16.47 13.69
C MET A 35 -41.51 16.25 12.28
N LEU A 36 -40.61 16.07 11.32
CA LEU A 36 -40.84 15.20 10.16
C LEU A 36 -39.61 14.31 10.02
N SER A 37 -39.71 13.15 10.67
CA SER A 37 -38.83 12.02 10.47
C SER A 37 -39.05 11.47 9.06
N ASP A 38 -38.18 11.82 8.12
CA ASP A 38 -38.05 11.08 6.88
C ASP A 38 -36.60 10.60 6.73
N ASN A 39 -36.26 9.63 7.59
CA ASN A 39 -35.12 8.74 7.39
C ASN A 39 -35.48 7.77 6.24
N SER A 40 -35.50 8.28 5.01
CA SER A 40 -35.41 7.43 3.84
C SER A 40 -33.99 6.86 3.79
N ARG A 41 -33.88 5.70 4.43
CA ARG A 41 -32.69 4.84 4.44
C ARG A 41 -32.26 4.61 2.99
N TYR A 42 -31.03 4.99 2.67
CA TYR A 42 -30.30 4.34 1.59
C TYR A 42 -30.14 2.85 1.98
N GLU A 43 -31.10 2.02 1.56
CA GLU A 43 -30.91 0.57 1.58
C GLU A 43 -29.87 0.23 0.53
N ALA A 44 -28.66 -0.12 0.99
CA ALA A 44 -27.63 -0.68 0.12
C ALA A 44 -28.23 -1.83 -0.70
N PRO A 45 -27.95 -1.93 -2.02
CA PRO A 45 -28.55 -2.97 -2.84
C PRO A 45 -28.25 -4.35 -2.24
N GLY A 46 -29.32 -5.04 -1.84
CA GLY A 46 -29.27 -6.32 -1.12
C GLY A 46 -28.57 -7.41 -1.93
N GLY A 47 -27.32 -7.70 -1.56
CA GLY A 47 -26.55 -8.87 -1.99
C GLY A 47 -25.73 -9.45 -0.84
N SER A 48 -25.35 -10.73 -0.93
CA SER A 48 -24.36 -11.33 -0.02
C SER A 48 -22.97 -10.71 -0.27
N MET A 49 -22.06 -10.76 0.71
CA MET A 49 -20.70 -10.24 0.49
C MET A 49 -20.00 -11.02 -0.61
N ALA A 50 -20.23 -12.34 -0.68
CA ALA A 50 -19.73 -13.17 -1.78
C ALA A 50 -20.08 -12.60 -3.17
N LYS A 51 -21.32 -12.17 -3.40
CA LYS A 51 -21.74 -11.57 -4.67
C LYS A 51 -21.03 -10.23 -4.93
N CYS A 52 -20.90 -9.39 -3.90
CA CYS A 52 -20.13 -8.15 -3.99
C CYS A 52 -18.66 -8.42 -4.36
N MET A 53 -18.05 -9.47 -3.79
CA MET A 53 -16.67 -9.84 -4.07
C MET A 53 -16.49 -10.43 -5.47
N ASP A 54 -17.45 -11.19 -5.99
CA ASP A 54 -17.43 -11.64 -7.39
C ASP A 54 -17.48 -10.44 -8.36
N GLN A 55 -18.29 -9.43 -8.04
CA GLN A 55 -18.36 -8.19 -8.81
C GLN A 55 -17.06 -7.38 -8.70
N ALA A 56 -16.52 -7.22 -7.49
CA ALA A 56 -15.25 -6.54 -7.23
C ALA A 56 -14.10 -7.19 -8.01
N TRP A 57 -14.04 -8.52 -7.99
CA TRP A 57 -13.06 -9.31 -8.73
C TRP A 57 -13.18 -9.03 -10.23
N LYS A 58 -14.38 -9.15 -10.80
CA LYS A 58 -14.62 -8.85 -12.22
C LYS A 58 -14.15 -7.44 -12.59
N VAL A 59 -14.56 -6.43 -11.82
CA VAL A 59 -14.20 -5.02 -12.03
C VAL A 59 -12.69 -4.81 -11.96
N SER A 60 -12.01 -5.44 -10.99
CA SER A 60 -10.56 -5.34 -10.82
C SER A 60 -9.82 -5.78 -12.09
N TRP A 61 -10.21 -6.91 -12.67
CA TRP A 61 -9.56 -7.48 -13.86
C TRP A 61 -10.02 -6.87 -15.19
N GLU A 62 -11.26 -6.39 -15.29
CA GLU A 62 -11.79 -5.83 -16.54
C GLU A 62 -11.52 -4.34 -16.71
N ARG A 63 -11.38 -3.59 -15.60
CA ARG A 63 -11.35 -2.11 -15.66
C ARG A 63 -10.07 -1.50 -15.12
N PHE A 64 -9.47 -2.10 -14.10
CA PHE A 64 -8.23 -1.58 -13.50
C PHE A 64 -6.97 -2.29 -13.99
N PHE A 65 -7.09 -3.42 -14.69
CA PHE A 65 -5.96 -4.21 -15.15
C PHE A 65 -5.71 -4.02 -16.65
N LEU A 66 -4.46 -3.77 -17.04
CA LEU A 66 -4.06 -3.79 -18.46
C LEU A 66 -3.24 -5.04 -18.79
N PRO A 67 -3.72 -5.91 -19.69
CA PRO A 67 -2.96 -7.09 -20.12
C PRO A 67 -1.60 -6.76 -20.76
N GLY A 68 -1.45 -5.58 -21.37
CA GLY A 68 -0.21 -5.17 -22.02
C GLY A 68 0.97 -5.01 -21.06
N THR A 69 0.71 -4.54 -19.84
CA THR A 69 1.71 -4.33 -18.77
C THR A 69 1.60 -5.35 -17.65
N GLN A 70 0.47 -6.08 -17.58
CA GLN A 70 0.11 -6.97 -16.49
C GLN A 70 0.00 -6.25 -15.12
N MET A 71 -0.42 -4.98 -15.12
CA MET A 71 -0.49 -4.13 -13.93
C MET A 71 -1.91 -3.68 -13.62
N PHE A 72 -2.14 -3.37 -12.34
CA PHE A 72 -3.35 -2.72 -11.84
C PHE A 72 -3.09 -1.24 -11.59
N TYR A 73 -4.01 -0.39 -12.01
CA TYR A 73 -3.90 1.08 -11.93
C TYR A 73 -4.81 1.66 -10.84
N ASP A 74 -4.59 2.93 -10.49
CA ASP A 74 -5.06 3.45 -9.21
C ASP A 74 -6.52 3.91 -9.22
N TYR A 75 -6.97 4.45 -10.35
CA TYR A 75 -8.34 4.94 -10.48
C TYR A 75 -8.87 4.86 -11.91
N LEU A 76 -10.17 5.06 -12.07
CA LEU A 76 -10.84 5.17 -13.36
C LEU A 76 -11.30 6.61 -13.60
N SER A 77 -11.04 7.13 -14.81
CA SER A 77 -11.49 8.44 -15.27
C SER A 77 -12.78 8.39 -16.10
N SER A 78 -13.32 7.20 -16.36
CA SER A 78 -14.59 7.00 -17.06
C SER A 78 -15.25 5.67 -16.67
N TYR A 79 -16.58 5.65 -16.72
CA TYR A 79 -17.40 4.43 -16.65
C TYR A 79 -17.70 3.82 -18.02
N GLU A 80 -17.38 4.52 -19.11
CA GLU A 80 -17.53 3.98 -20.46
C GLU A 80 -16.63 2.76 -20.66
N PRO A 81 -17.15 1.65 -21.22
CA PRO A 81 -16.37 0.44 -21.46
C PRO A 81 -15.08 0.71 -22.24
N GLY A 82 -13.95 0.28 -21.69
CA GLY A 82 -12.63 0.43 -22.32
C GLY A 82 -11.98 1.83 -22.20
N ARG A 83 -12.68 2.83 -21.63
CA ARG A 83 -12.19 4.22 -21.55
C ARG A 83 -11.72 4.63 -20.15
N GLY A 84 -11.84 3.72 -19.17
CA GLY A 84 -11.57 4.01 -17.77
C GLY A 84 -10.13 4.44 -17.46
N LEU A 85 -9.17 3.99 -18.26
CA LEU A 85 -7.74 4.24 -18.08
C LEU A 85 -7.15 5.19 -19.14
N ASP A 86 -8.00 5.93 -19.86
CA ASP A 86 -7.55 6.83 -20.93
C ASP A 86 -6.67 7.98 -20.42
N HIS A 87 -6.81 8.34 -19.14
CA HIS A 87 -6.01 9.37 -18.49
C HIS A 87 -4.55 8.98 -18.29
N LEU A 88 -4.18 7.70 -18.42
CA LEU A 88 -2.80 7.25 -18.16
C LEU A 88 -1.78 8.05 -19.00
N PRO A 89 -0.60 8.36 -18.44
CA PRO A 89 0.48 9.06 -19.14
C PRO A 89 0.85 8.44 -20.48
N LYS A 90 1.07 9.29 -21.48
CA LYS A 90 1.65 8.92 -22.78
C LYS A 90 3.15 8.70 -22.66
N THR A 91 3.72 7.96 -23.59
CA THR A 91 5.17 7.66 -23.61
C THR A 91 6.02 8.92 -23.50
N GLU A 92 5.67 9.97 -24.23
CA GLU A 92 6.43 11.23 -24.22
C GLU A 92 6.36 11.97 -22.87
N GLU A 93 5.27 11.84 -22.13
CA GLU A 93 5.14 12.44 -20.79
C GLU A 93 5.97 11.68 -19.76
N VAL A 94 5.93 10.33 -19.82
CA VAL A 94 6.75 9.48 -18.93
C VAL A 94 8.23 9.71 -19.19
N LYS A 95 8.69 9.74 -20.45
CA LYS A 95 10.10 10.02 -20.78
C LYS A 95 10.55 11.39 -20.28
N LYS A 96 9.68 12.40 -20.35
CA LYS A 96 9.93 13.75 -19.82
C LYS A 96 9.82 13.84 -18.30
N GLN A 97 9.46 12.75 -17.60
CA GLN A 97 9.20 12.74 -16.16
C GLN A 97 8.11 13.75 -15.77
N PHE A 98 7.12 13.95 -16.64
CA PHE A 98 6.01 14.87 -16.46
C PHE A 98 4.78 14.11 -15.94
N PRO A 99 4.05 14.60 -14.91
CA PRO A 99 4.21 15.90 -14.26
C PRO A 99 5.32 15.95 -13.20
N ASN A 100 5.82 14.79 -12.79
CA ASN A 100 6.90 14.68 -11.82
C ASN A 100 7.60 13.31 -11.94
N VAL A 101 8.81 13.21 -11.40
CA VAL A 101 9.65 11.98 -11.42
C VAL A 101 9.07 10.78 -10.66
N TYR A 102 7.94 10.94 -9.98
CA TYR A 102 7.27 9.90 -9.20
C TYR A 102 6.03 9.34 -9.92
N GLY A 103 5.55 9.99 -10.99
CA GLY A 103 4.27 9.67 -11.61
C GLY A 103 3.06 9.98 -10.74
N TYR A 104 3.21 10.77 -9.67
CA TYR A 104 2.09 11.12 -8.79
C TYR A 104 0.96 11.83 -9.55
N ASP A 105 -0.25 11.57 -9.10
CA ASP A 105 -1.55 12.05 -9.60
C ASP A 105 -2.02 11.38 -10.90
N THR A 106 -1.14 10.61 -11.56
CA THR A 106 -1.39 10.14 -12.93
C THR A 106 -2.12 8.79 -13.04
N GLY A 107 -2.34 8.11 -11.92
CA GLY A 107 -2.91 6.75 -11.88
C GLY A 107 -1.88 5.62 -12.06
N MET A 108 -0.59 5.97 -12.13
CA MET A 108 0.55 5.06 -12.16
C MET A 108 1.34 5.02 -10.84
N GLU A 109 0.84 5.63 -9.75
CA GLU A 109 1.62 5.85 -8.53
C GLU A 109 1.74 4.61 -7.63
N ASP A 110 0.73 3.72 -7.67
CA ASP A 110 0.59 2.59 -6.76
C ASP A 110 0.51 1.21 -7.46
N CYS A 111 0.99 1.04 -8.71
CA CYS A 111 0.86 -0.25 -9.41
C CYS A 111 1.57 -1.40 -8.67
N MET A 112 2.76 -1.20 -8.08
CA MET A 112 3.43 -2.27 -7.31
C MET A 112 2.82 -2.51 -5.92
N ILE A 113 2.23 -1.47 -5.33
CA ILE A 113 1.42 -1.62 -4.11
C ILE A 113 0.22 -2.51 -4.41
N SER A 114 -0.52 -2.17 -5.47
CA SER A 114 -1.67 -2.94 -5.93
C SER A 114 -1.28 -4.38 -6.29
N ALA A 115 -0.15 -4.59 -6.98
CA ALA A 115 0.34 -5.91 -7.32
C ALA A 115 0.63 -6.78 -6.08
N GLY A 116 1.27 -6.20 -5.05
CA GLY A 116 1.53 -6.90 -3.79
C GLY A 116 0.26 -7.34 -3.07
N VAL A 117 -0.71 -6.42 -2.94
CA VAL A 117 -2.01 -6.69 -2.32
C VAL A 117 -2.78 -7.76 -3.11
N MET A 118 -2.82 -7.66 -4.44
CA MET A 118 -3.48 -8.62 -5.29
C MET A 118 -2.85 -10.02 -5.18
N LEU A 119 -1.51 -10.14 -5.12
CA LEU A 119 -0.86 -11.44 -4.91
C LEU A 119 -1.23 -12.05 -3.56
N SER A 120 -1.17 -11.28 -2.47
CA SER A 120 -1.55 -11.78 -1.14
C SER A 120 -3.01 -12.24 -1.13
N MET A 121 -3.92 -11.43 -1.66
CA MET A 121 -5.34 -11.76 -1.76
C MET A 121 -5.59 -13.03 -2.57
N ILE A 122 -4.92 -13.21 -3.72
CA ILE A 122 -5.08 -14.40 -4.56
C ILE A 122 -4.64 -15.66 -3.81
N VAL A 123 -3.55 -15.58 -3.05
CA VAL A 123 -3.07 -16.70 -2.21
C VAL A 123 -4.08 -17.04 -1.12
N ASP A 124 -4.61 -16.03 -0.42
CA ASP A 124 -5.62 -16.23 0.63
C ASP A 124 -6.91 -16.81 0.03
N GLN A 125 -7.39 -16.27 -1.09
CA GLN A 125 -8.54 -16.79 -1.84
C GLN A 125 -8.33 -18.25 -2.26
N TYR A 126 -7.14 -18.61 -2.75
CA TYR A 126 -6.83 -20.00 -3.10
C TYR A 126 -6.83 -20.92 -1.88
N SER A 127 -6.34 -20.45 -0.72
CA SER A 127 -6.35 -21.26 0.50
C SER A 127 -7.76 -21.67 0.93
N VAL A 128 -8.74 -20.79 0.70
CA VAL A 128 -10.17 -20.98 1.01
C VAL A 128 -10.88 -21.81 -0.06
N THR A 129 -10.65 -21.47 -1.34
CA THR A 129 -11.47 -21.99 -2.45
C THR A 129 -10.85 -23.18 -3.19
N ARG A 130 -9.53 -23.35 -3.09
CA ARG A 130 -8.73 -24.29 -3.89
C ARG A 130 -8.92 -24.13 -5.41
N ASN A 131 -9.36 -22.96 -5.87
CA ASN A 131 -9.61 -22.70 -7.28
C ASN A 131 -8.29 -22.61 -8.07
N VAL A 132 -7.97 -23.66 -8.83
CA VAL A 132 -6.73 -23.75 -9.61
C VAL A 132 -6.60 -22.69 -10.71
N LYS A 133 -7.71 -22.07 -11.15
CA LYS A 133 -7.67 -20.98 -12.16
C LYS A 133 -6.90 -19.76 -11.66
N LEU A 134 -6.85 -19.56 -10.34
CA LEU A 134 -6.11 -18.47 -9.68
C LEU A 134 -4.60 -18.51 -9.97
N ARG A 135 -4.06 -19.67 -10.38
CA ARG A 135 -2.65 -19.79 -10.81
C ARG A 135 -2.31 -18.84 -11.95
N LYS A 136 -3.21 -18.71 -12.94
CA LYS A 136 -3.01 -17.80 -14.08
C LYS A 136 -3.01 -16.34 -13.61
N ASN A 137 -3.93 -16.00 -12.73
CA ASN A 137 -4.03 -14.65 -12.15
C ASN A 137 -2.76 -14.28 -11.36
N ALA A 138 -2.32 -15.15 -10.44
CA ALA A 138 -1.09 -14.92 -9.69
C ALA A 138 0.15 -14.78 -10.60
N PHE A 139 0.26 -15.63 -11.62
CA PHE A 139 1.33 -15.53 -12.61
C PHE A 139 1.29 -14.20 -13.38
N SER A 140 0.12 -13.74 -13.80
CA SER A 140 -0.06 -12.42 -14.43
C SER A 140 0.46 -11.30 -13.53
N VAL A 141 0.06 -11.27 -12.26
CA VAL A 141 0.54 -10.22 -11.34
C VAL A 141 2.05 -10.28 -11.15
N PHE A 142 2.61 -11.48 -11.01
CA PHE A 142 4.07 -11.68 -10.96
C PHE A 142 4.77 -11.12 -12.21
N LYS A 143 4.23 -11.34 -13.41
CA LYS A 143 4.81 -10.79 -14.64
C LYS A 143 4.80 -9.26 -14.67
N GLY A 144 3.78 -8.62 -14.10
CA GLY A 144 3.75 -7.16 -13.92
C GLY A 144 4.88 -6.67 -13.01
N ILE A 145 5.08 -7.33 -11.86
CA ILE A 145 6.20 -7.01 -10.96
C ILE A 145 7.54 -7.22 -11.64
N GLN A 146 7.71 -8.33 -12.38
CA GLN A 146 8.93 -8.62 -13.12
C GLN A 146 9.23 -7.55 -14.17
N LEU A 147 8.21 -7.05 -14.88
CA LEU A 147 8.35 -5.97 -15.86
C LEU A 147 8.76 -4.65 -15.19
N SER A 148 8.18 -4.30 -14.04
CA SER A 148 8.60 -3.13 -13.26
C SER A 148 10.01 -3.24 -12.69
N ALA A 149 10.52 -4.46 -12.49
CA ALA A 149 11.86 -4.73 -11.98
C ALA A 149 12.93 -4.87 -13.08
N SER A 150 12.54 -4.78 -14.36
CA SER A 150 13.44 -4.95 -15.50
C SER A 150 13.83 -3.62 -16.16
N VAL A 151 14.05 -2.57 -15.37
CA VAL A 151 14.48 -1.26 -15.86
C VAL A 151 15.93 -1.36 -16.35
N GLU A 152 16.15 -0.96 -17.61
CA GLU A 152 17.45 -0.94 -18.28
C GLU A 152 18.44 -0.08 -17.48
N ASP A 153 19.68 -0.57 -17.35
CA ASP A 153 20.79 0.09 -16.61
C ASP A 153 20.56 0.37 -15.11
N ALA A 154 19.47 -0.13 -14.52
CA ALA A 154 19.15 0.07 -13.09
C ALA A 154 18.87 -1.27 -12.37
N PRO A 155 19.86 -2.17 -12.22
CA PRO A 155 19.64 -3.48 -11.63
C PRO A 155 19.08 -3.39 -10.20
N GLY A 156 18.02 -4.16 -9.95
CA GLY A 156 17.31 -4.18 -8.67
C GLY A 156 16.41 -2.96 -8.42
N PHE A 157 16.29 -2.01 -9.36
CA PHE A 157 15.33 -0.93 -9.27
C PHE A 157 13.92 -1.43 -9.58
N LEU A 158 12.98 -1.12 -8.69
CA LEU A 158 11.56 -1.40 -8.89
C LEU A 158 10.82 -0.12 -9.27
N ALA A 159 10.43 0.01 -10.54
CA ALA A 159 9.56 1.09 -10.97
C ALA A 159 8.17 0.95 -10.37
N ARG A 160 7.52 2.08 -10.04
CA ARG A 160 6.13 2.10 -9.55
C ARG A 160 5.18 1.44 -10.53
N CYS A 161 5.37 1.75 -11.81
CA CYS A 161 4.58 1.26 -12.93
C CYS A 161 5.37 1.43 -14.24
N VAL A 162 4.99 0.69 -15.28
CA VAL A 162 5.54 0.81 -16.63
C VAL A 162 4.49 1.43 -17.55
N CYS A 163 4.92 2.35 -18.42
CA CYS A 163 4.05 3.07 -19.33
C CYS A 163 3.22 2.10 -20.18
N ALA A 164 1.91 2.32 -20.22
CA ALA A 164 0.99 1.43 -20.93
C ALA A 164 1.18 1.44 -22.45
N GLU A 165 1.59 2.58 -23.02
CA GLU A 165 1.69 2.81 -24.45
C GLU A 165 2.91 2.10 -25.08
N ASP A 166 4.10 2.27 -24.53
CA ASP A 166 5.32 1.64 -25.05
C ASP A 166 5.78 0.38 -24.31
N ARG A 167 5.17 0.11 -23.14
CA ARG A 167 5.51 -1.02 -22.25
C ARG A 167 6.99 -1.05 -21.84
N LYS A 168 7.65 0.11 -21.84
CA LYS A 168 9.08 0.24 -21.55
C LYS A 168 9.39 1.43 -20.63
N SER A 169 8.84 2.60 -20.91
CA SER A 169 9.19 3.82 -20.18
C SER A 169 8.68 3.80 -18.74
N VAL A 170 9.47 4.37 -17.83
CA VAL A 170 9.16 4.45 -16.39
C VAL A 170 9.43 5.86 -15.86
N TYR A 171 8.72 6.21 -14.78
CA TYR A 171 9.17 7.30 -13.92
C TYR A 171 10.38 6.84 -13.11
N ILE A 172 11.43 7.65 -13.07
CA ILE A 172 12.75 7.25 -12.55
C ILE A 172 12.81 7.12 -11.04
N ASN A 173 11.79 7.59 -10.32
CA ASN A 173 11.76 7.52 -8.87
C ASN A 173 10.72 6.54 -8.34
N SER A 174 11.17 5.72 -7.39
CA SER A 174 10.34 4.75 -6.68
C SER A 174 10.13 5.20 -5.23
N SER A 175 9.59 4.31 -4.41
CA SER A 175 9.57 4.48 -2.97
C SER A 175 9.63 3.14 -2.28
N ARG A 176 10.08 3.19 -1.03
CA ARG A 176 10.16 2.02 -0.14
C ARG A 176 8.84 1.25 0.00
N ASP A 177 7.68 1.89 -0.14
CA ASP A 177 6.37 1.22 -0.07
C ASP A 177 6.09 0.30 -1.27
N GLN A 178 6.57 0.66 -2.46
CA GLN A 178 6.53 -0.19 -3.65
C GLN A 178 7.28 -1.49 -3.39
N TYR A 179 8.48 -1.39 -2.81
CA TYR A 179 9.28 -2.55 -2.41
C TYR A 179 8.57 -3.34 -1.31
N THR A 180 8.04 -2.70 -0.27
CA THR A 180 7.33 -3.40 0.82
C THR A 180 6.24 -4.30 0.27
N HIS A 181 5.32 -3.77 -0.54
CA HIS A 181 4.20 -4.55 -1.05
C HIS A 181 4.62 -5.59 -2.08
N ALA A 182 5.53 -5.24 -3.01
CA ALA A 182 6.02 -6.19 -4.00
C ALA A 182 6.74 -7.37 -3.33
N VAL A 183 7.62 -7.10 -2.36
CA VAL A 183 8.34 -8.14 -1.62
C VAL A 183 7.40 -9.02 -0.81
N HIS A 184 6.44 -8.42 -0.10
CA HIS A 184 5.44 -9.18 0.67
C HIS A 184 4.60 -10.09 -0.25
N GLY A 185 4.06 -9.56 -1.34
CA GLY A 185 3.25 -10.32 -2.29
C GLY A 185 4.04 -11.44 -2.98
N LEU A 186 5.28 -11.17 -3.41
CA LEU A 186 6.17 -12.17 -4.00
C LEU A 186 6.51 -13.27 -3.00
N TRP A 187 6.81 -12.93 -1.74
CA TRP A 187 7.09 -13.89 -0.68
C TRP A 187 5.88 -14.79 -0.36
N LYS A 188 4.67 -14.21 -0.25
CA LYS A 188 3.43 -14.98 -0.09
C LYS A 188 3.20 -15.93 -1.27
N TYR A 189 3.40 -15.43 -2.49
CA TYR A 189 3.22 -16.24 -3.70
C TYR A 189 4.25 -17.39 -3.77
N TYR A 190 5.53 -17.11 -3.52
CA TYR A 190 6.61 -18.10 -3.47
C TYR A 190 6.30 -19.25 -2.50
N ASN A 191 5.74 -18.94 -1.34
CA ASN A 191 5.39 -19.92 -0.31
C ASN A 191 4.03 -20.59 -0.54
N SER A 192 3.28 -20.20 -1.58
CA SER A 192 1.97 -20.77 -1.89
C SER A 192 2.04 -21.99 -2.83
N PRO A 193 1.00 -22.86 -2.83
CA PRO A 193 0.87 -23.95 -3.83
C PRO A 193 0.57 -23.47 -5.26
N LEU A 194 0.30 -22.17 -5.45
CA LEU A 194 0.08 -21.59 -6.77
C LEU A 194 1.39 -21.34 -7.54
N CYS A 195 2.53 -21.27 -6.85
CA CYS A 195 3.82 -20.98 -7.47
C CYS A 195 4.51 -22.27 -7.93
N THR A 196 4.93 -22.32 -9.19
CA THR A 196 5.69 -23.46 -9.74
C THR A 196 7.16 -23.36 -9.39
N LYS A 197 7.92 -24.45 -9.56
CA LYS A 197 9.37 -24.46 -9.26
C LYS A 197 10.13 -23.43 -10.11
N GLU A 198 9.75 -23.29 -11.37
CA GLU A 198 10.36 -22.37 -12.32
C GLU A 198 10.10 -20.92 -11.89
N VAL A 199 8.85 -20.61 -11.51
CA VAL A 199 8.50 -19.27 -11.02
C VAL A 199 9.17 -18.96 -9.68
N LYS A 200 9.34 -19.95 -8.80
CA LYS A 200 10.10 -19.77 -7.55
C LYS A 200 11.54 -19.31 -7.80
N ILE A 201 12.21 -19.89 -8.79
CA ILE A 201 13.57 -19.48 -9.19
C ILE A 201 13.57 -18.02 -9.67
N GLU A 202 12.60 -17.63 -10.50
CA GLU A 202 12.51 -16.25 -11.00
C GLU A 202 12.16 -15.24 -9.89
N ILE A 203 11.30 -15.60 -8.93
CA ILE A 203 11.04 -14.78 -7.75
C ILE A 203 12.34 -14.60 -6.93
N GLY A 204 13.12 -15.66 -6.73
CA GLY A 204 14.41 -15.59 -6.05
C GLY A 204 15.35 -14.58 -6.71
N LYS A 205 15.43 -14.57 -8.06
CA LYS A 205 16.23 -13.60 -8.83
C LYS A 205 15.76 -12.15 -8.64
N VAL A 206 14.45 -11.92 -8.61
CA VAL A 206 13.89 -10.56 -8.42
C VAL A 206 14.18 -10.07 -7.00
N LEU A 207 13.91 -10.89 -5.99
CA LEU A 207 14.14 -10.53 -4.59
C LEU A 207 15.63 -10.36 -4.26
N SER A 208 16.51 -11.19 -4.83
CA SER A 208 17.96 -11.03 -4.69
C SER A 208 18.43 -9.72 -5.31
N ALA A 209 17.93 -9.36 -6.50
CA ALA A 209 18.28 -8.09 -7.13
C ALA A 209 17.86 -6.86 -6.28
N PHE A 210 16.70 -6.92 -5.62
CA PHE A 210 16.30 -5.88 -4.68
C PHE A 210 17.24 -5.82 -3.48
N ALA A 211 17.56 -6.96 -2.86
CA ALA A 211 18.50 -7.02 -1.75
C ALA A 211 19.89 -6.50 -2.14
N ASP A 212 20.42 -6.91 -3.29
CA ASP A 212 21.71 -6.43 -3.79
C ASP A 212 21.72 -4.92 -3.99
N ARG A 213 20.61 -4.35 -4.48
CA ARG A 213 20.46 -2.89 -4.58
C ARG A 213 20.51 -2.23 -3.20
N MET A 214 19.82 -2.81 -2.21
CA MET A 214 19.87 -2.29 -0.84
C MET A 214 21.31 -2.36 -0.29
N THR A 215 22.01 -3.47 -0.48
CA THR A 215 23.41 -3.63 -0.03
C THR A 215 24.35 -2.63 -0.69
N ARG A 216 24.21 -2.41 -2.01
CA ARG A 216 25.05 -1.45 -2.74
C ARG A 216 24.80 -0.01 -2.33
N ASN A 217 23.53 0.37 -2.15
CA ASN A 217 23.14 1.78 -2.16
C ASN A 217 22.78 2.32 -0.77
N VAL A 218 22.23 1.51 0.13
CA VAL A 218 21.79 1.95 1.47
C VAL A 218 22.99 2.10 2.40
N THR A 219 23.77 3.15 2.17
CA THR A 219 25.01 3.47 2.89
C THR A 219 24.95 4.88 3.44
N ALA A 220 25.80 5.19 4.42
CA ALA A 220 25.88 6.55 4.96
C ALA A 220 26.22 7.61 3.89
N ALA A 221 27.04 7.25 2.88
CA ALA A 221 27.39 8.15 1.78
C ALA A 221 26.17 8.57 0.93
N ASN A 222 25.21 7.66 0.79
CA ASN A 222 23.95 7.92 0.09
C ASN A 222 22.83 8.37 1.03
N ASP A 223 23.14 8.68 2.30
CA ASP A 223 22.16 8.98 3.35
C ASP A 223 21.07 7.88 3.44
N TYR A 224 21.54 6.64 3.33
CA TYR A 224 20.77 5.40 3.40
C TYR A 224 19.65 5.31 2.35
N ASP A 225 19.81 6.00 1.23
CA ASP A 225 18.90 5.98 0.09
C ASP A 225 19.22 4.83 -0.88
N PHE A 226 18.20 4.14 -1.39
CA PHE A 226 18.43 3.09 -2.41
C PHE A 226 18.65 3.64 -3.83
N LEU A 227 18.62 4.97 -4.00
CA LEU A 227 18.82 5.75 -5.23
C LEU A 227 17.70 5.59 -6.26
N ARG A 228 17.51 6.62 -7.10
CA ARG A 228 16.67 6.61 -8.30
C ARG A 228 17.24 5.69 -9.38
N ALA A 229 16.48 5.47 -10.44
CA ALA A 229 16.93 4.68 -11.60
C ALA A 229 18.19 5.26 -12.25
N ASP A 230 18.34 6.60 -12.25
CA ASP A 230 19.50 7.33 -12.77
C ASP A 230 20.69 7.39 -11.79
N GLY A 231 20.59 6.74 -10.62
CA GLY A 231 21.62 6.73 -9.58
C GLY A 231 21.64 7.99 -8.70
N ALA A 232 20.81 9.00 -8.96
CA ALA A 232 20.71 10.17 -8.10
C ALA A 232 19.92 9.86 -6.81
N ARG A 233 20.18 10.64 -5.75
CA ARG A 233 19.40 10.55 -4.51
C ARG A 233 17.99 11.09 -4.70
N ASP A 234 17.04 10.50 -4.00
CA ASP A 234 15.71 11.09 -3.90
C ASP A 234 15.67 12.30 -2.96
N THR A 235 15.13 13.41 -3.47
CA THR A 235 14.99 14.66 -2.72
C THR A 235 13.82 14.66 -1.75
N ARG A 236 12.83 13.76 -1.90
CA ARG A 236 11.73 13.59 -0.93
C ARG A 236 12.08 12.65 0.22
N GLY A 237 13.18 11.91 0.09
CA GLY A 237 13.62 10.92 1.07
C GLY A 237 12.76 9.66 1.12
N ILE A 238 11.83 9.42 0.19
CA ILE A 238 10.92 8.25 0.21
C ILE A 238 11.61 6.96 -0.26
N SER A 239 12.85 7.03 -0.73
CA SER A 239 13.75 5.89 -0.98
C SER A 239 14.82 5.66 0.09
N ARG A 240 14.85 6.45 1.17
CA ARG A 240 15.67 6.14 2.34
C ARG A 240 15.18 4.83 3.00
N MET A 241 16.09 3.96 3.42
CA MET A 241 15.73 2.64 4.00
C MET A 241 16.19 2.45 5.43
N TRP A 242 17.01 3.37 5.96
CA TRP A 242 17.53 3.33 7.33
C TRP A 242 17.57 4.73 7.95
N HIS A 243 17.53 4.85 9.28
CA HIS A 243 17.26 6.12 10.00
C HIS A 243 15.96 6.79 9.52
N VAL A 244 14.89 5.98 9.58
CA VAL A 244 13.55 6.27 9.06
C VAL A 244 12.52 6.31 10.19
N GLY A 245 11.24 6.52 9.91
CA GLY A 245 10.21 6.45 10.95
C GLY A 245 9.99 5.03 11.49
N ALA A 246 9.44 4.90 12.70
CA ALA A 246 9.15 3.59 13.31
C ALA A 246 8.29 2.66 12.42
N HIS A 247 7.29 3.22 11.73
CA HIS A 247 6.42 2.47 10.80
C HIS A 247 7.13 2.01 9.51
N GLU A 248 8.40 2.36 9.33
CA GLU A 248 9.21 2.05 8.15
C GLU A 248 10.45 1.20 8.47
N ALA A 249 10.85 1.14 9.75
CA ALA A 249 12.13 0.59 10.19
C ALA A 249 12.36 -0.88 9.74
N ALA A 250 11.30 -1.68 9.77
CA ALA A 250 11.38 -3.11 9.45
C ALA A 250 11.48 -3.43 7.94
N ARG A 251 11.35 -2.44 7.05
CA ARG A 251 11.34 -2.69 5.60
C ARG A 251 12.68 -3.19 5.07
N LEU A 252 13.79 -2.65 5.56
CA LEU A 252 15.13 -3.08 5.13
C LEU A 252 15.43 -4.54 5.53
N PRO A 253 15.32 -4.96 6.81
CA PRO A 253 15.52 -6.35 7.18
C PRO A 253 14.52 -7.30 6.51
N MET A 254 13.28 -6.87 6.26
CA MET A 254 12.27 -7.65 5.52
C MET A 254 12.75 -8.01 4.10
N ILE A 255 13.35 -7.06 3.36
CA ILE A 255 13.88 -7.31 2.01
C ILE A 255 14.97 -8.40 2.05
N TYR A 256 15.92 -8.28 2.98
CA TYR A 256 16.97 -9.28 3.14
C TYR A 256 16.43 -10.64 3.57
N ALA A 257 15.47 -10.68 4.49
CA ALA A 257 14.84 -11.92 4.95
C ALA A 257 14.11 -12.64 3.80
N ALA A 258 13.40 -11.91 2.94
CA ALA A 258 12.74 -12.46 1.77
C ALA A 258 13.73 -13.01 0.73
N ALA A 259 14.81 -12.27 0.45
CA ALA A 259 15.87 -12.74 -0.44
C ALA A 259 16.56 -13.99 0.10
N TRP A 260 16.86 -14.04 1.40
CA TRP A 260 17.39 -15.24 2.04
C TRP A 260 16.43 -16.43 1.94
N ASN A 261 15.15 -16.24 2.29
CA ASN A 261 14.16 -17.33 2.26
C ASN A 261 13.99 -17.96 0.87
N THR A 262 14.15 -17.16 -0.19
CA THR A 262 13.93 -17.62 -1.57
C THR A 262 15.18 -18.14 -2.26
N THR A 263 16.38 -17.77 -1.79
CA THR A 263 17.64 -18.16 -2.44
C THR A 263 18.53 -19.07 -1.58
N GLY A 264 18.36 -19.04 -0.26
CA GLY A 264 19.28 -19.68 0.69
C GLY A 264 20.64 -18.97 0.85
N ASN A 265 20.86 -17.81 0.19
CA ASN A 265 22.14 -17.11 0.29
C ASN A 265 22.38 -16.57 1.72
N LYS A 266 23.49 -16.98 2.32
CA LYS A 266 23.87 -16.65 3.70
C LYS A 266 24.15 -15.15 3.90
N GLU A 267 24.64 -14.43 2.89
CA GLU A 267 24.92 -12.99 3.02
C GLU A 267 23.64 -12.17 3.27
N TYR A 268 22.53 -12.56 2.65
CA TYR A 268 21.23 -11.95 2.93
C TYR A 268 20.73 -12.30 4.33
N PHE A 269 21.00 -13.51 4.83
CA PHE A 269 20.69 -13.86 6.21
C PHE A 269 21.49 -12.99 7.19
N GLU A 270 22.79 -12.82 6.96
CA GLU A 270 23.66 -11.98 7.80
C GLU A 270 23.19 -10.52 7.79
N SER A 271 22.84 -9.99 6.62
CA SER A 271 22.28 -8.64 6.48
C SER A 271 20.92 -8.52 7.20
N TYR A 272 20.04 -9.51 7.07
CA TYR A 272 18.79 -9.58 7.82
C TYR A 272 19.05 -9.51 9.33
N ARG A 273 19.94 -10.37 9.85
CA ARG A 273 20.27 -10.43 11.29
C ARG A 273 20.93 -9.16 11.80
N HIS A 274 21.72 -8.49 10.96
CA HIS A 274 22.37 -7.23 11.31
C HIS A 274 21.34 -6.13 11.65
N TYR A 275 20.26 -6.00 10.87
CA TYR A 275 19.30 -4.91 11.02
C TYR A 275 18.08 -5.23 11.89
N VAL A 276 17.66 -6.50 11.97
CA VAL A 276 16.32 -6.83 12.47
C VAL A 276 16.08 -6.42 13.92
N LYS A 277 17.05 -6.60 14.82
CA LYS A 277 16.85 -6.30 16.24
C LYS A 277 16.53 -4.82 16.44
N ASP A 278 17.38 -3.95 15.89
CA ASP A 278 17.22 -2.50 16.02
C ASP A 278 15.95 -2.01 15.31
N ALA A 279 15.63 -2.60 14.15
CA ALA A 279 14.40 -2.27 13.43
C ALA A 279 13.14 -2.62 14.24
N ILE A 280 13.12 -3.77 14.92
CA ILE A 280 12.00 -4.19 15.76
C ILE A 280 11.92 -3.34 17.03
N ASP A 281 13.05 -3.05 17.68
CA ASP A 281 13.10 -2.17 18.85
C ASP A 281 12.55 -0.76 18.48
N GLN A 282 12.95 -0.22 17.34
CA GLN A 282 12.45 1.07 16.83
C GLN A 282 10.95 1.03 16.46
N SER A 283 10.45 -0.11 15.98
CA SER A 283 9.06 -0.25 15.49
C SER A 283 8.00 -0.06 16.59
N PHE A 284 8.37 -0.06 17.87
CA PHE A 284 7.44 0.24 18.96
C PHE A 284 6.99 1.71 19.00
N ASP A 285 7.80 2.65 18.48
CA ASP A 285 7.58 4.10 18.61
C ASP A 285 6.74 4.70 17.48
N ILE A 286 5.58 4.08 17.20
CA ILE A 286 4.67 4.50 16.13
C ILE A 286 4.14 5.92 16.40
N ALA A 287 4.41 6.85 15.48
CA ALA A 287 3.93 8.22 15.57
C ALA A 287 2.40 8.30 15.42
N LYS A 288 1.75 9.19 16.21
CA LYS A 288 0.28 9.36 16.22
C LYS A 288 -0.33 9.70 14.86
N ASN A 289 0.42 10.40 14.01
CA ASN A 289 -0.01 10.82 12.68
C ASN A 289 0.35 9.82 11.56
N THR A 290 0.80 8.60 11.91
CA THR A 290 1.02 7.54 10.91
C THR A 290 -0.28 7.24 10.17
N THR A 291 -0.21 7.24 8.84
CA THR A 291 -1.34 7.00 7.94
C THR A 291 -1.76 5.54 7.94
N THR A 292 -3.01 5.25 7.57
CA THR A 292 -3.53 3.88 7.53
C THR A 292 -2.76 3.00 6.53
N TYR A 293 -2.43 3.53 5.35
CA TYR A 293 -1.57 2.82 4.39
C TYR A 293 -0.16 2.52 4.97
N GLY A 294 0.40 3.43 5.78
CA GLY A 294 1.70 3.24 6.43
C GLY A 294 1.66 2.14 7.48
N LEU A 295 0.54 2.01 8.20
CA LEU A 295 0.29 0.92 9.15
C LEU A 295 0.16 -0.44 8.44
N LEU A 296 -0.55 -0.50 7.30
CA LEU A 296 -0.63 -1.72 6.50
C LEU A 296 0.76 -2.16 6.00
N GLN A 297 1.57 -1.23 5.53
CA GLN A 297 2.94 -1.51 5.09
C GLN A 297 3.83 -2.03 6.23
N MET A 298 3.66 -1.47 7.43
CA MET A 298 4.30 -1.96 8.64
C MET A 298 3.87 -3.41 8.94
N GLN A 299 2.58 -3.70 8.86
CA GLN A 299 2.02 -5.04 9.07
C GLN A 299 2.53 -6.07 8.03
N CYS A 300 2.70 -5.69 6.76
CA CYS A 300 3.35 -6.53 5.74
C CYS A 300 4.77 -6.93 6.16
N SER A 301 5.52 -6.00 6.77
CA SER A 301 6.88 -6.27 7.24
C SER A 301 6.86 -7.21 8.44
N MET A 302 5.93 -7.00 9.39
CA MET A 302 5.79 -7.86 10.56
C MET A 302 5.37 -9.28 10.20
N GLU A 303 4.39 -9.49 9.31
CA GLU A 303 3.91 -10.83 8.94
C GLU A 303 5.07 -11.66 8.33
N LEU A 304 5.84 -11.05 7.43
CA LEU A 304 6.99 -11.72 6.80
C LEU A 304 8.08 -12.05 7.81
N LEU A 305 8.52 -11.06 8.59
CA LEU A 305 9.58 -11.24 9.57
C LEU A 305 9.17 -12.24 10.66
N GLY A 306 7.96 -12.11 11.21
CA GLY A 306 7.43 -13.01 12.23
C GLY A 306 7.30 -14.45 11.74
N SER A 307 6.99 -14.66 10.45
CA SER A 307 6.94 -16.00 9.85
C SER A 307 8.32 -16.65 9.74
N LEU A 308 9.39 -15.87 9.52
CA LEU A 308 10.75 -16.40 9.34
C LEU A 308 11.55 -16.43 10.65
N GLU A 309 11.20 -15.60 11.62
CA GLU A 309 11.93 -15.45 12.88
C GLU A 309 11.91 -16.72 13.74
N GLN A 310 13.10 -17.08 14.22
CA GLN A 310 13.38 -18.24 15.07
C GLN A 310 13.71 -17.85 16.51
N ASP A 311 14.24 -16.64 16.73
CA ASP A 311 14.45 -16.08 18.06
C ASP A 311 13.09 -15.84 18.73
N THR A 312 12.84 -16.53 19.84
CA THR A 312 11.53 -16.52 20.51
C THR A 312 11.17 -15.16 21.05
N ASP A 313 12.14 -14.40 21.58
CA ASP A 313 11.93 -13.10 22.20
C ASP A 313 11.63 -12.05 21.15
N LEU A 314 12.39 -12.07 20.06
CA LEU A 314 12.14 -11.19 18.92
C LEU A 314 10.80 -11.50 18.26
N LYS A 315 10.41 -12.78 18.17
CA LYS A 315 9.10 -13.20 17.67
C LYS A 315 7.96 -12.73 18.59
N VAL A 316 8.17 -12.67 19.91
CA VAL A 316 7.21 -12.06 20.85
C VAL A 316 7.06 -10.57 20.57
N LYS A 317 8.17 -9.84 20.41
CA LYS A 317 8.15 -8.40 20.12
C LYS A 317 7.43 -8.09 18.81
N ILE A 318 7.70 -8.86 17.75
CA ILE A 318 7.00 -8.71 16.45
C ILE A 318 5.48 -8.82 16.66
N ARG A 319 5.01 -9.85 17.38
CA ARG A 319 3.57 -10.02 17.64
C ARG A 319 2.97 -8.87 18.44
N GLN A 320 3.68 -8.33 19.42
CA GLN A 320 3.22 -7.16 20.18
C GLN A 320 3.05 -5.93 19.28
N ILE A 321 3.92 -5.77 18.28
CA ILE A 321 3.80 -4.70 17.28
C ILE A 321 2.58 -4.95 16.39
N GLU A 322 2.38 -6.17 15.90
CA GLU A 322 1.20 -6.54 15.11
C GLU A 322 -0.11 -6.25 15.86
N GLU A 323 -0.19 -6.62 17.14
CA GLU A 323 -1.33 -6.33 18.01
C GLU A 323 -1.56 -4.82 18.17
N LYS A 324 -0.49 -4.05 18.39
CA LYS A 324 -0.56 -2.58 18.52
C LYS A 324 -1.05 -1.92 17.22
N VAL A 325 -0.52 -2.34 16.07
CA VAL A 325 -0.89 -1.83 14.76
C VAL A 325 -2.35 -2.17 14.43
N SER A 326 -2.78 -3.40 14.72
CA SER A 326 -4.18 -3.84 14.61
C SER A 326 -5.12 -2.94 15.44
N GLY A 327 -4.77 -2.67 16.70
CA GLY A 327 -5.57 -1.79 17.57
C GLY A 327 -5.73 -0.36 17.03
N LEU A 328 -4.68 0.22 16.43
CA LEU A 328 -4.76 1.53 15.78
C LEU A 328 -5.73 1.51 14.59
N CYS A 329 -5.72 0.44 13.80
CA CYS A 329 -6.55 0.30 12.61
C CYS A 329 -8.03 0.08 12.92
N ALA A 330 -8.40 -0.45 14.09
CA ALA A 330 -9.81 -0.54 14.51
C ALA A 330 -10.50 0.83 14.49
N GLY A 331 -9.85 1.85 15.06
CA GLY A 331 -10.35 3.23 15.01
C GLY A 331 -10.28 3.85 13.61
N ARG A 332 -9.35 3.42 12.74
CA ARG A 332 -9.31 3.88 11.34
C ARG A 332 -10.52 3.36 10.54
N ALA A 333 -10.94 2.13 10.79
CA ALA A 333 -12.11 1.53 10.14
C ALA A 333 -13.41 2.27 10.51
N GLU A 334 -13.60 2.61 11.79
CA GLU A 334 -14.73 3.42 12.27
C GLU A 334 -14.76 4.79 11.58
N ASN A 335 -13.63 5.50 11.60
CA ASN A 335 -13.49 6.80 10.96
C ASN A 335 -13.76 6.77 9.45
N ALA A 336 -13.35 5.70 8.75
CA ALA A 336 -13.61 5.53 7.33
C ALA A 336 -15.09 5.25 7.04
N ASP A 337 -15.77 4.48 7.90
CA ASP A 337 -17.22 4.24 7.81
C ASP A 337 -18.02 5.52 8.00
N ASP A 338 -17.66 6.35 8.99
CA ASP A 338 -18.34 7.62 9.23
C ASP A 338 -18.15 8.61 8.07
N ARG A 339 -16.93 8.69 7.51
CA ARG A 339 -16.67 9.51 6.31
C ARG A 339 -17.48 9.05 5.11
N ALA A 340 -17.58 7.74 4.89
CA ALA A 340 -18.26 7.17 3.72
C ALA A 340 -19.74 7.58 3.62
N ARG A 341 -20.40 7.87 4.75
CA ARG A 341 -21.81 8.30 4.79
C ARG A 341 -22.03 9.68 4.14
N ASN A 342 -20.98 10.48 3.99
CA ASN A 342 -21.04 11.85 3.47
C ASN A 342 -20.35 12.01 2.11
N LEU A 343 -19.99 10.90 1.45
CA LEU A 343 -19.26 10.90 0.18
C LEU A 343 -20.09 10.23 -0.91
N ASP A 344 -20.04 10.79 -2.12
CA ASP A 344 -20.49 10.08 -3.32
C ASP A 344 -19.42 9.06 -3.72
N LEU A 345 -19.60 7.80 -3.27
CA LEU A 345 -18.69 6.70 -3.58
C LEU A 345 -18.72 6.29 -5.06
N THR A 346 -19.62 6.87 -5.87
CA THR A 346 -19.70 6.65 -7.31
C THR A 346 -18.95 7.70 -8.13
N MET A 347 -18.40 8.73 -7.49
CA MET A 347 -17.62 9.78 -8.14
C MET A 347 -16.51 9.16 -9.01
N VAL A 348 -16.38 9.66 -10.24
CA VAL A 348 -15.33 9.24 -11.17
C VAL A 348 -14.12 10.17 -11.04
N GLY A 349 -12.91 9.63 -11.22
CA GLY A 349 -11.71 10.45 -11.29
C GLY A 349 -11.70 11.32 -12.54
N THR A 350 -10.88 12.36 -12.53
CA THR A 350 -10.68 13.24 -13.70
C THR A 350 -9.35 12.94 -14.35
N ASP A 351 -9.20 13.26 -15.65
CA ASP A 351 -7.87 13.27 -16.27
C ASP A 351 -7.00 14.29 -15.53
N TRP A 352 -5.85 13.85 -15.03
CA TRP A 352 -4.93 14.65 -14.24
C TRP A 352 -4.37 15.87 -14.99
N ARG A 353 -4.40 15.85 -16.33
CA ARG A 353 -3.99 16.96 -17.19
C ARG A 353 -4.96 18.13 -17.13
N THR A 354 -6.26 17.84 -17.08
CA THR A 354 -7.33 18.84 -17.16
C THR A 354 -8.08 19.04 -15.86
N GLY A 355 -7.92 18.13 -14.90
CA GLY A 355 -8.66 18.12 -13.64
C GLY A 355 -7.77 17.86 -12.42
N GLU A 356 -8.35 17.18 -11.45
CA GLU A 356 -7.74 16.91 -10.15
C GLU A 356 -6.87 15.66 -10.14
N GLY A 357 -7.17 14.64 -10.95
CA GLY A 357 -6.52 13.33 -10.82
C GLY A 357 -6.59 12.82 -9.37
N LEU A 358 -5.45 12.45 -8.79
CA LEU A 358 -5.32 12.09 -7.36
C LEU A 358 -4.69 13.19 -6.48
N LYS A 359 -4.72 14.45 -6.91
CA LYS A 359 -4.14 15.56 -6.14
C LYS A 359 -4.59 15.54 -4.68
N PRO A 360 -3.71 15.76 -3.68
CA PRO A 360 -4.05 15.62 -2.27
C PRO A 360 -5.23 16.45 -1.75
N LYS A 361 -5.53 17.58 -2.40
CA LYS A 361 -6.63 18.49 -2.04
C LYS A 361 -7.88 18.31 -2.91
N GLY A 362 -7.87 17.40 -3.88
CA GLY A 362 -9.00 17.17 -4.77
C GLY A 362 -10.17 16.50 -4.06
N GLU A 363 -11.39 16.78 -4.51
CA GLU A 363 -12.60 16.16 -3.97
C GLU A 363 -12.62 14.66 -4.27
N TYR A 364 -12.18 14.26 -5.46
CA TYR A 364 -12.10 12.85 -5.83
C TYR A 364 -11.15 12.05 -4.92
N ARG A 365 -10.05 12.67 -4.47
CA ARG A 365 -9.07 11.99 -3.61
C ARG A 365 -9.67 11.55 -2.28
N LYS A 366 -10.68 12.25 -1.77
CA LYS A 366 -11.41 11.89 -0.55
C LYS A 366 -12.23 10.61 -0.75
N VAL A 367 -12.93 10.51 -1.88
CA VAL A 367 -13.69 9.31 -2.28
C VAL A 367 -12.75 8.13 -2.48
N TRP A 368 -11.70 8.32 -3.28
CA TRP A 368 -10.70 7.29 -3.55
C TRP A 368 -10.08 6.75 -2.27
N TYR A 369 -9.66 7.64 -1.37
CA TYR A 369 -8.98 7.23 -0.15
C TYR A 369 -9.94 6.61 0.87
N CYS A 370 -11.19 7.08 0.98
CA CYS A 370 -12.17 6.51 1.92
C CYS A 370 -12.43 5.01 1.63
N ILE A 371 -12.57 4.63 0.36
CA ILE A 371 -12.76 3.24 -0.05
C ILE A 371 -11.51 2.42 0.28
N ARG A 372 -10.33 2.94 -0.10
CA ARG A 372 -9.03 2.31 0.16
C ARG A 372 -8.78 2.11 1.65
N GLU A 373 -8.92 3.16 2.45
CA GLU A 373 -8.67 3.14 3.89
C GLU A 373 -9.58 2.15 4.63
N SER A 374 -10.82 1.98 4.18
CA SER A 374 -11.74 0.99 4.75
C SER A 374 -11.18 -0.43 4.60
N GLY A 375 -10.61 -0.74 3.43
CA GLY A 375 -9.95 -2.02 3.18
C GLY A 375 -8.60 -2.14 3.88
N GLU A 376 -7.76 -1.10 3.86
CA GLU A 376 -6.45 -1.10 4.52
C GLU A 376 -6.56 -1.31 6.03
N ALA A 377 -7.49 -0.61 6.69
CA ALA A 377 -7.73 -0.74 8.12
C ALA A 377 -8.23 -2.14 8.49
N ALA A 378 -9.15 -2.71 7.71
CA ALA A 378 -9.66 -4.05 7.95
C ALA A 378 -8.58 -5.12 7.69
N LEU A 379 -7.87 -5.04 6.56
CA LEU A 379 -6.81 -5.98 6.21
C LEU A 379 -5.69 -5.98 7.25
N THR A 380 -5.27 -4.80 7.70
CA THR A 380 -4.21 -4.67 8.73
C THR A 380 -4.59 -5.40 10.01
N GLN A 381 -5.84 -5.25 10.48
CA GLN A 381 -6.32 -5.98 11.66
C GLN A 381 -6.30 -7.50 11.44
N LEU A 382 -6.76 -7.95 10.28
CA LEU A 382 -6.88 -9.37 9.92
C LEU A 382 -5.53 -10.07 9.66
N MET A 383 -4.47 -9.31 9.40
CA MET A 383 -3.11 -9.85 9.29
C MET A 383 -2.50 -10.22 10.64
N SER A 384 -3.03 -9.71 11.76
CA SER A 384 -2.59 -10.09 13.10
C SER A 384 -3.32 -11.35 13.58
N GLU A 385 -2.77 -12.53 13.27
CA GLU A 385 -3.45 -13.84 13.43
C GLU A 385 -3.92 -14.16 14.86
N LYS A 386 -3.27 -13.59 15.88
CA LYS A 386 -3.63 -13.83 17.30
C LYS A 386 -4.51 -12.73 17.90
N THR A 387 -4.77 -11.65 17.17
CA THR A 387 -5.62 -10.57 17.65
C THR A 387 -7.08 -10.88 17.31
N ALA A 388 -7.96 -10.70 18.28
CA ALA A 388 -9.40 -10.86 18.06
C ALA A 388 -9.90 -9.82 17.05
N TYR A 389 -10.78 -10.26 16.15
CA TYR A 389 -11.51 -9.37 15.23
C TYR A 389 -12.99 -9.33 15.62
N PRO A 390 -13.39 -8.36 16.49
CA PRO A 390 -14.69 -8.36 17.14
C PRO A 390 -15.83 -8.17 16.13
N GLU A 391 -17.04 -8.57 16.53
CA GLU A 391 -18.24 -8.48 15.68
C GLU A 391 -18.49 -7.06 15.16
N SER A 392 -18.21 -6.03 15.96
CA SER A 392 -18.32 -4.63 15.51
C SER A 392 -17.43 -4.31 14.30
N GLN A 393 -16.21 -4.85 14.27
CA GLN A 393 -15.28 -4.70 13.14
C GLN A 393 -15.70 -5.56 11.94
N GLN A 394 -16.24 -6.75 12.18
CA GLN A 394 -16.86 -7.58 11.13
C GLN A 394 -18.02 -6.87 10.43
N GLN A 395 -18.89 -6.21 11.20
CA GLN A 395 -19.99 -5.42 10.69
C GLN A 395 -19.50 -4.19 9.90
N LEU A 396 -18.42 -3.52 10.34
CA LEU A 396 -17.77 -2.43 9.61
C LEU A 396 -17.26 -2.89 8.24
N LEU A 397 -16.52 -4.00 8.18
CA LEU A 397 -16.05 -4.57 6.92
C LEU A 397 -17.22 -4.97 6.01
N THR A 398 -18.25 -5.60 6.57
CA THR A 398 -19.47 -5.97 5.83
C THR A 398 -20.14 -4.76 5.20
N ARG A 399 -20.32 -3.67 5.97
CA ARG A 399 -20.89 -2.41 5.44
C ARG A 399 -20.00 -1.80 4.37
N ALA A 400 -18.68 -1.76 4.58
CA ALA A 400 -17.73 -1.23 3.61
C ALA A 400 -17.79 -1.98 2.27
N ILE A 401 -17.97 -3.30 2.30
CA ILE A 401 -18.16 -4.14 1.11
C ILE A 401 -19.50 -3.88 0.43
N LYS A 402 -20.60 -3.86 1.20
CA LYS A 402 -21.97 -3.83 0.65
C LYS A 402 -22.43 -2.45 0.20
N ARG A 403 -21.81 -1.37 0.69
CA ARG A 403 -22.21 0.01 0.34
C ARG A 403 -21.75 0.46 -1.05
N LEU A 404 -20.88 -0.30 -1.72
CA LEU A 404 -20.34 0.07 -3.03
C LEU A 404 -21.25 -0.38 -4.17
N ASP A 405 -21.47 0.50 -5.14
CA ASP A 405 -21.93 0.10 -6.48
C ASP A 405 -20.70 -0.32 -7.30
N TYR A 406 -20.50 -1.63 -7.46
CA TYR A 406 -19.35 -2.14 -8.21
C TYR A 406 -19.43 -1.86 -9.72
N GLN A 407 -20.59 -1.51 -10.28
CA GLN A 407 -20.65 -1.01 -11.66
C GLN A 407 -20.15 0.43 -11.74
N LYS A 408 -20.28 1.19 -10.65
CA LYS A 408 -19.88 2.59 -10.54
C LYS A 408 -18.90 2.82 -9.38
N VAL A 409 -17.79 2.07 -9.38
CA VAL A 409 -16.64 2.33 -8.49
C VAL A 409 -15.42 2.63 -9.33
N SER A 410 -14.75 3.73 -9.01
CA SER A 410 -13.59 4.24 -9.76
C SER A 410 -12.28 4.12 -8.98
N SER A 411 -12.29 3.70 -7.71
CA SER A 411 -11.10 3.57 -6.87
C SER A 411 -10.56 2.15 -6.83
N ASN A 412 -9.24 2.00 -6.90
CA ASN A 412 -8.54 0.75 -6.62
C ASN A 412 -8.65 0.26 -5.16
N GLY A 413 -9.26 1.06 -4.28
CA GLY A 413 -9.52 0.70 -2.89
C GLY A 413 -10.26 -0.64 -2.73
N ILE A 414 -10.98 -1.05 -3.77
CA ILE A 414 -11.64 -2.37 -3.83
C ILE A 414 -10.67 -3.55 -3.74
N PHE A 415 -9.38 -3.39 -4.06
CA PHE A 415 -8.39 -4.47 -3.90
C PHE A 415 -8.19 -4.81 -2.43
N TYR A 416 -8.14 -3.79 -1.57
CA TYR A 416 -7.94 -3.94 -0.14
C TYR A 416 -9.19 -4.51 0.55
N LEU A 417 -10.39 -4.14 0.09
CA LEU A 417 -11.64 -4.73 0.58
C LEU A 417 -11.72 -6.23 0.24
N GLN A 418 -11.34 -6.61 -0.99
CA GLN A 418 -11.27 -8.01 -1.38
C GLN A 418 -10.20 -8.78 -0.59
N ALA A 419 -9.01 -8.18 -0.40
CA ALA A 419 -7.95 -8.76 0.42
C ALA A 419 -8.41 -9.00 1.87
N ALA A 420 -9.06 -8.01 2.48
CA ALA A 420 -9.64 -8.14 3.81
C ALA A 420 -10.71 -9.25 3.86
N TYR A 421 -11.63 -9.30 2.90
CA TYR A 421 -12.64 -10.37 2.83
C TYR A 421 -12.00 -11.76 2.76
N TRP A 422 -11.04 -11.98 1.86
CA TRP A 422 -10.42 -13.29 1.70
C TRP A 422 -9.54 -13.67 2.89
N LYS A 423 -8.87 -12.72 3.53
CA LYS A 423 -8.15 -12.96 4.78
C LYS A 423 -9.12 -13.34 5.91
N ALA A 424 -10.24 -12.65 6.06
CA ALA A 424 -11.27 -13.00 7.05
C ALA A 424 -11.88 -14.38 6.81
N ARG A 425 -12.09 -14.77 5.54
CA ARG A 425 -12.51 -16.13 5.16
C ARG A 425 -11.45 -17.17 5.48
N GLN A 426 -10.18 -16.85 5.26
CA GLN A 426 -9.04 -17.74 5.50
C GLN A 426 -8.81 -17.99 7.01
N THR A 427 -9.04 -16.99 7.85
CA THR A 427 -8.93 -17.10 9.31
C THR A 427 -10.21 -17.61 9.99
N GLY A 428 -11.26 -17.91 9.22
CA GLY A 428 -12.52 -18.46 9.74
C GLY A 428 -13.43 -17.44 10.43
N ILE A 429 -13.14 -16.15 10.30
CA ILE A 429 -13.97 -15.05 10.80
C ILE A 429 -15.26 -14.95 9.98
N PHE A 430 -15.14 -15.03 8.66
CA PHE A 430 -16.28 -15.13 7.75
C PHE A 430 -16.47 -16.57 7.30
N THR A 431 -17.73 -16.96 7.18
CA THR A 431 -18.17 -18.30 6.78
C THR A 431 -18.60 -18.33 5.32
N LYS A 432 -18.99 -19.51 4.81
CA LYS A 432 -19.47 -19.66 3.42
C LYS A 432 -20.79 -18.93 3.15
N SER A 433 -21.61 -18.72 4.18
CA SER A 433 -22.91 -18.04 4.11
C SER A 433 -22.81 -16.51 4.07
N ASP A 434 -21.63 -15.96 4.37
CA ASP A 434 -21.34 -14.53 4.40
C ASP A 434 -20.81 -14.03 3.05
#